data_AF-A0A0G2EJQ2-F1
#
_entry.id   AF-A0A0G2EJQ2-F1
#
_cell.length_a   1.000
_cell.length_b   1.000
_cell.length_c   1.000
_cell.angle_alpha   90.00
_cell.angle_beta   90.00
_cell.angle_gamma   90.00
#
_symmetry.space_group_name_H-M   'P 1'
#
loop_
_entity.id
_entity.type
_entity.pdbx_description
1 polymer ?
#
loop_
_entity_poly.entity_id
_entity_poly.type
_entity_poly.pdbx_seq_one_letter_code
_entity_poly.pdbx_strand_id
1 'polypeptide(L)'
;MPLINKYGRRPVYVIAFSIYIITAVWCAVATQYANFLMARIVMGIAAGAGECLAPVTIADIFFLHERGAITAIYNASLNLGVAIGAIVDGFIVKDLPWRYIYYVAIALIGAVTLTVYATFPETAYNRSPDPSGITTTLTAKPGAHSIHNEESGEPDKAEDRPRAVVAQKRDLLSGLKLYHGTFTEESVWAMAFRPVMLLFLPPVFWATLVMSVTIGFLTAITSNVANAFSAAYGFAAWQSGLCFFAAVIGALLGIVLGGHFSDWVADYFTKRNDGIREPEMRLPAIMISVITGPLSLALYGCGIKWQMHWIVPTIGIGLINFTITQATNVSLVYTIDSYRPIAGEIVVTQLAFKSAFGFLLGFYTNPWVNKHGYNVAYGEMAAICGGVLIFWIPFFIWGKTIRQKTISWKIMKFVNWDVDREVGE
;
A
#
# COMPACT_ATOMS: atom_id res chain seq x y z
N MET A 1 -13.51 -2.71 2.06
CA MET A 1 -13.64 -1.35 2.63
C MET A 1 -15.01 -1.00 3.16
N PRO A 2 -16.09 -0.99 2.39
CA PRO A 2 -17.36 -0.49 2.91
C PRO A 2 -17.88 -1.36 4.08
N LEU A 3 -17.55 -2.65 4.06
CA LEU A 3 -17.80 -3.56 5.19
C LEU A 3 -16.95 -3.23 6.43
N ILE A 4 -15.74 -2.69 6.27
CA ILE A 4 -14.83 -2.34 7.37
C ILE A 4 -15.33 -1.09 8.09
N ASN A 5 -15.68 -0.07 7.31
CA ASN A 5 -16.21 1.19 7.84
C ASN A 5 -17.57 0.99 8.50
N LYS A 6 -18.36 0.00 8.02
CA LYS A 6 -19.67 -0.30 8.59
C LYS A 6 -19.61 -1.23 9.81
N TYR A 7 -18.90 -2.36 9.73
CA TYR A 7 -18.98 -3.44 10.72
C TYR A 7 -17.77 -3.54 11.66
N GLY A 8 -16.75 -2.70 11.49
CA GLY A 8 -15.50 -2.78 12.25
C GLY A 8 -14.40 -3.53 11.50
N ARG A 9 -13.15 -3.40 11.98
CA ARG A 9 -11.96 -3.95 11.34
C ARG A 9 -11.81 -5.44 11.66
N ARG A 10 -12.03 -5.85 12.92
CA ARG A 10 -11.78 -7.23 13.38
C ARG A 10 -12.68 -8.29 12.74
N PRO A 11 -14.01 -8.15 12.66
CA PRO A 11 -14.85 -9.18 12.03
C PRO A 11 -14.49 -9.37 10.55
N VAL A 12 -14.13 -8.28 9.86
CA VAL A 12 -13.72 -8.36 8.45
C VAL A 12 -12.38 -9.09 8.31
N TYR A 13 -11.41 -8.86 9.20
CA TYR A 13 -10.16 -9.63 9.23
C TYR A 13 -10.41 -11.13 9.40
N VAL A 14 -11.20 -11.51 10.41
CA VAL A 14 -11.46 -12.93 10.70
C VAL A 14 -12.21 -13.61 9.56
N ILE A 15 -13.23 -12.96 9.00
CA ILE A 15 -14.01 -13.51 7.88
C ILE A 15 -13.14 -13.66 6.63
N ALA A 16 -12.36 -12.63 6.27
CA ALA A 16 -11.51 -12.67 5.08
C ALA A 16 -10.46 -13.77 5.17
N PHE A 17 -9.76 -13.89 6.31
CA PHE A 17 -8.76 -14.94 6.49
C PHE A 17 -9.36 -16.34 6.59
N SER A 18 -10.54 -16.49 7.19
CA SER A 18 -11.25 -17.79 7.23
C SER A 18 -11.63 -18.25 5.82
N ILE A 19 -12.17 -17.35 4.98
CA ILE A 19 -12.46 -17.65 3.57
C ILE A 19 -11.17 -17.97 2.83
N TYR A 20 -10.06 -17.30 3.15
CA TYR A 20 -8.76 -17.56 2.52
C TYR A 20 -8.25 -18.97 2.82
N ILE A 21 -8.39 -19.47 4.06
CA ILE A 21 -8.04 -20.86 4.42
C ILE A 21 -8.93 -21.85 3.67
N ILE A 22 -10.25 -21.65 3.69
CA ILE A 22 -11.21 -22.57 3.06
C ILE A 22 -10.92 -22.69 1.55
N THR A 23 -10.67 -21.56 0.89
CA THR A 23 -10.32 -21.55 -0.54
C THR A 23 -8.94 -22.12 -0.83
N ALA A 24 -7.97 -22.00 0.08
CA ALA A 24 -6.67 -22.65 -0.03
C ALA A 24 -6.77 -24.18 0.05
N VAL A 25 -7.57 -24.71 0.98
CA VAL A 25 -7.89 -26.14 1.05
C VAL A 25 -8.59 -26.61 -0.23
N TRP A 26 -9.53 -25.81 -0.74
CA TRP A 26 -10.22 -26.11 -1.98
C TRP A 26 -9.25 -26.19 -3.18
N CYS A 27 -8.33 -25.23 -3.31
CA CYS A 27 -7.28 -25.27 -4.34
C CYS A 27 -6.37 -26.50 -4.24
N ALA A 28 -6.06 -26.97 -3.03
CA ALA A 28 -5.20 -28.13 -2.81
C ALA A 28 -5.85 -29.44 -3.29
N VAL A 29 -7.16 -29.61 -3.05
CA VAL A 29 -7.92 -30.84 -3.34
C VAL A 29 -8.52 -30.84 -4.75
N ALA A 30 -8.67 -29.68 -5.40
CA ALA A 30 -9.28 -29.58 -6.72
C ALA A 30 -8.56 -30.43 -7.80
N THR A 31 -9.30 -31.31 -8.46
CA THR A 31 -8.80 -32.21 -9.52
C THR A 31 -9.08 -31.71 -10.93
N GLN A 32 -10.18 -30.98 -11.12
CA GLN A 32 -10.58 -30.39 -12.41
C GLN A 32 -10.11 -28.94 -12.55
N TYR A 33 -9.74 -28.54 -13.77
CA TYR A 33 -9.30 -27.17 -14.08
C TYR A 33 -10.34 -26.11 -13.75
N ALA A 34 -11.61 -26.32 -14.14
CA ALA A 34 -12.68 -25.36 -13.87
C ALA A 34 -12.90 -25.16 -12.35
N ASN A 35 -12.89 -26.26 -11.58
CA ASN A 35 -13.02 -26.22 -10.13
C ASN A 35 -11.84 -25.49 -9.47
N PHE A 36 -10.63 -25.75 -9.96
CA PHE A 36 -9.41 -25.06 -9.51
C PHE A 36 -9.42 -23.56 -9.83
N LEU A 37 -9.90 -23.18 -11.03
CA LEU A 37 -10.02 -21.78 -11.45
C LEU A 37 -11.02 -21.03 -10.56
N MET A 38 -12.18 -21.62 -10.29
CA MET A 38 -13.18 -21.03 -9.39
C MET A 38 -12.61 -20.84 -7.98
N ALA A 39 -11.93 -21.84 -7.43
CA ALA A 39 -11.27 -21.73 -6.14
C ALA A 39 -10.24 -20.58 -6.10
N ARG A 40 -9.45 -20.40 -7.17
CA ARG A 40 -8.50 -19.28 -7.32
C ARG A 40 -9.19 -17.91 -7.40
N ILE A 41 -10.34 -17.81 -8.07
CA ILE A 41 -11.10 -16.55 -8.14
C ILE A 41 -11.60 -16.15 -6.76
N VAL A 42 -12.21 -17.08 -6.01
CA VAL A 42 -12.71 -16.80 -4.64
C VAL A 42 -11.55 -16.50 -3.69
N MET A 43 -10.43 -17.22 -3.83
CA MET A 43 -9.20 -16.95 -3.09
C MET A 43 -8.68 -15.53 -3.33
N GLY A 44 -8.71 -15.04 -4.56
CA GLY A 44 -8.30 -13.67 -4.91
C GLY A 44 -9.15 -12.60 -4.22
N ILE A 45 -10.47 -12.82 -4.13
CA ILE A 45 -11.38 -11.91 -3.42
C ILE A 45 -11.04 -11.84 -1.92
N ALA A 46 -10.76 -12.99 -1.30
CA ALA A 46 -10.37 -13.06 0.10
C ALA A 46 -9.00 -12.42 0.38
N ALA A 47 -8.01 -12.68 -0.48
CA ALA A 47 -6.67 -12.11 -0.38
C ALA A 47 -6.68 -10.57 -0.53
N GLY A 48 -7.46 -10.04 -1.49
CA GLY A 48 -7.58 -8.60 -1.72
C GLY A 48 -8.18 -7.84 -0.53
N ALA A 49 -9.11 -8.47 0.21
CA ALA A 49 -9.61 -7.90 1.45
C ALA A 49 -8.48 -7.73 2.49
N GLY A 50 -7.63 -8.75 2.65
CA GLY A 50 -6.45 -8.75 3.52
C GLY A 50 -5.47 -7.61 3.24
N GLU A 51 -5.12 -7.41 1.97
CA GLU A 51 -4.17 -6.36 1.54
C GLU A 51 -4.70 -4.96 1.83
N CYS A 52 -6.01 -4.74 1.67
CA CYS A 52 -6.66 -3.46 1.92
C CYS A 52 -6.70 -3.07 3.42
N LEU A 53 -6.83 -4.05 4.32
CA LEU A 53 -7.05 -3.78 5.75
C LEU A 53 -5.80 -3.21 6.47
N ALA A 54 -4.61 -3.65 6.07
CA ALA A 54 -3.37 -3.30 6.75
C ALA A 54 -3.04 -1.79 6.74
N PRO A 55 -3.04 -1.08 5.60
CA PRO A 55 -2.72 0.36 5.58
C PRO A 55 -3.76 1.21 6.31
N VAL A 56 -5.03 0.80 6.34
CA VAL A 56 -6.06 1.48 7.14
C VAL A 56 -5.81 1.27 8.63
N THR A 57 -5.47 0.06 9.05
CA THR A 57 -5.16 -0.22 10.44
C THR A 57 -3.91 0.55 10.91
N ILE A 58 -2.89 0.70 10.06
CA ILE A 58 -1.71 1.53 10.36
C ILE A 58 -2.11 3.00 10.53
N ALA A 59 -3.02 3.49 9.70
CA ALA A 59 -3.54 4.86 9.80
C ALA A 59 -4.31 5.12 11.10
N ASP A 60 -5.04 4.12 11.58
CA ASP A 60 -5.85 4.21 12.80
C ASP A 60 -4.99 4.15 14.09
N ILE A 61 -3.84 3.47 14.07
CA ILE A 61 -3.00 3.23 15.25
C ILE A 61 -1.88 4.27 15.41
N PHE A 62 -1.23 4.68 14.31
CA PHE A 62 0.00 5.46 14.37
C PHE A 62 -0.23 6.95 14.11
N PHE A 63 0.51 7.78 14.84
CA PHE A 63 0.49 9.22 14.65
C PHE A 63 1.13 9.63 13.32
N LEU A 64 0.70 10.80 12.83
CA LEU A 64 1.08 11.34 11.52
C LEU A 64 2.60 11.37 11.26
N HIS A 65 3.40 11.71 12.27
CA HIS A 65 4.85 11.88 12.14
C HIS A 65 5.59 10.55 11.97
N GLU A 66 5.06 9.44 12.50
CA GLU A 66 5.65 8.09 12.39
C GLU A 66 5.04 7.26 11.25
N ARG A 67 3.86 7.67 10.75
CA ARG A 67 3.07 6.91 9.78
C ARG A 67 3.83 6.59 8.49
N GLY A 68 4.67 7.52 8.00
CA GLY A 68 5.48 7.30 6.79
C GLY A 68 6.47 6.15 6.94
N ALA A 69 7.20 6.10 8.05
CA ALA A 69 8.17 5.05 8.33
C ALA A 69 7.50 3.68 8.53
N ILE A 70 6.39 3.62 9.27
CA ILE A 70 5.66 2.36 9.50
C ILE A 70 5.04 1.85 8.19
N THR A 71 4.49 2.74 7.36
CA THR A 71 3.95 2.37 6.04
C THR A 71 5.05 1.85 5.11
N ALA A 72 6.28 2.41 5.21
CA ALA A 72 7.44 1.91 4.48
C ALA A 72 7.82 0.49 4.92
N ILE A 73 7.91 0.24 6.23
CA ILE A 73 8.21 -1.08 6.80
C ILE A 73 7.16 -2.11 6.39
N TYR A 74 5.88 -1.72 6.36
CA TYR A 74 4.80 -2.60 5.89
C TYR A 74 4.97 -3.00 4.42
N ASN A 75 5.13 -2.02 3.52
CA ASN A 75 5.32 -2.30 2.08
C ASN A 75 6.59 -3.13 1.83
N ALA A 76 7.63 -2.86 2.58
CA ALA A 76 8.85 -3.63 2.53
C ALA A 76 8.66 -5.09 2.95
N SER A 77 7.95 -5.31 4.06
CA SER A 77 7.64 -6.65 4.56
C SER A 77 6.78 -7.43 3.55
N LEU A 78 5.88 -6.75 2.85
CA LEU A 78 5.08 -7.33 1.77
C LEU A 78 5.97 -7.80 0.61
N ASN A 79 6.88 -6.94 0.11
CA ASN A 79 7.79 -7.31 -0.98
C ASN A 79 8.77 -8.43 -0.57
N LEU A 80 9.28 -8.38 0.65
CA LEU A 80 10.13 -9.43 1.20
C LEU A 80 9.37 -10.77 1.29
N GLY A 81 8.11 -10.74 1.72
CA GLY A 81 7.24 -11.92 1.77
C GLY A 81 7.02 -12.55 0.39
N VAL A 82 6.80 -11.73 -0.65
CA VAL A 82 6.67 -12.21 -2.04
C VAL A 82 7.96 -12.87 -2.52
N ALA A 83 9.12 -12.26 -2.25
CA ALA A 83 10.41 -12.80 -2.64
C ALA A 83 10.74 -14.12 -1.92
N ILE A 84 10.54 -14.18 -0.60
CA ILE A 84 10.75 -15.40 0.20
C ILE A 84 9.79 -16.50 -0.24
N GLY A 85 8.52 -16.17 -0.51
CA GLY A 85 7.53 -17.11 -1.02
C GLY A 85 8.00 -17.79 -2.31
N ALA A 86 8.51 -17.02 -3.27
CA ALA A 86 9.03 -17.57 -4.52
C ALA A 86 10.25 -18.51 -4.32
N ILE A 87 11.09 -18.25 -3.32
CA ILE A 87 12.22 -19.11 -2.97
C ILE A 87 11.71 -20.42 -2.37
N VAL A 88 10.80 -20.35 -1.40
CA VAL A 88 10.19 -21.52 -0.75
C VAL A 88 9.46 -22.39 -1.79
N ASP A 89 8.69 -21.77 -2.68
CA ASP A 89 7.98 -22.46 -3.76
C ASP A 89 8.96 -23.19 -4.69
N GLY A 90 10.09 -22.55 -5.03
CA GLY A 90 11.16 -23.17 -5.82
C GLY A 90 11.72 -24.45 -5.17
N PHE A 91 11.93 -24.45 -3.85
CA PHE A 91 12.39 -25.64 -3.14
C PHE A 91 11.32 -26.73 -3.04
N ILE A 92 10.05 -26.37 -2.84
CA ILE A 92 8.96 -27.36 -2.78
C ILE A 92 8.84 -28.11 -4.10
N VAL A 93 8.89 -27.41 -5.23
CA VAL A 93 8.72 -28.00 -6.57
C VAL A 93 9.91 -28.90 -6.98
N LYS A 94 11.03 -28.86 -6.25
CA LYS A 94 12.18 -29.74 -6.49
C LYS A 94 11.86 -31.21 -6.18
N ASP A 95 11.29 -31.46 -5.01
CA ASP A 95 11.13 -32.83 -4.46
C ASP A 95 9.65 -33.24 -4.30
N LEU A 96 8.72 -32.26 -4.31
CA LEU A 96 7.29 -32.47 -4.08
C LEU A 96 6.45 -31.94 -5.25
N PRO A 97 5.24 -32.48 -5.46
CA PRO A 97 4.33 -31.94 -6.46
C PRO A 97 3.82 -30.55 -6.05
N TRP A 98 3.50 -29.71 -7.04
CA TRP A 98 3.05 -28.32 -6.87
C TRP A 98 1.86 -28.13 -5.92
N ARG A 99 1.06 -29.18 -5.67
CA ARG A 99 -0.05 -29.14 -4.69
C ARG A 99 0.42 -28.84 -3.27
N TYR A 100 1.65 -29.22 -2.92
CA TYR A 100 2.22 -28.96 -1.58
C TYR A 100 2.43 -27.47 -1.29
N ILE A 101 2.52 -26.62 -2.31
CA ILE A 101 2.54 -25.17 -2.14
C ILE A 101 1.28 -24.71 -1.39
N TYR A 102 0.11 -25.28 -1.69
CA TYR A 102 -1.13 -24.93 -0.98
C TYR A 102 -1.18 -25.48 0.42
N TYR A 103 -0.64 -26.68 0.69
CA TYR A 103 -0.60 -27.22 2.05
C TYR A 103 0.26 -26.35 2.98
N VAL A 104 1.42 -25.89 2.50
CA VAL A 104 2.26 -24.95 3.23
C VAL A 104 1.54 -23.61 3.41
N ALA A 105 0.87 -23.09 2.37
CA ALA A 105 0.08 -21.87 2.46
C ALA A 105 -1.05 -21.98 3.49
N ILE A 106 -1.77 -23.11 3.56
CA ILE A 106 -2.82 -23.36 4.56
C ILE A 106 -2.25 -23.29 5.98
N ALA A 107 -1.08 -23.89 6.23
CA ALA A 107 -0.44 -23.84 7.54
C ALA A 107 -0.06 -22.39 7.94
N LEU A 108 0.54 -21.63 7.01
CA LEU A 108 0.94 -20.24 7.27
C LEU A 108 -0.27 -19.32 7.48
N ILE A 109 -1.27 -19.37 6.59
CA ILE A 109 -2.50 -18.56 6.71
C ILE A 109 -3.28 -18.98 7.96
N GLY A 110 -3.32 -20.28 8.29
CA GLY A 110 -3.90 -20.82 9.51
C GLY A 110 -3.28 -20.23 10.77
N ALA A 111 -1.94 -20.22 10.85
CA ALA A 111 -1.21 -19.63 11.97
C ALA A 111 -1.46 -18.12 12.11
N VAL A 112 -1.49 -17.38 10.99
CA VAL A 112 -1.81 -15.95 10.99
C VAL A 112 -3.25 -15.71 11.45
N THR A 113 -4.20 -16.51 10.99
CA THR A 113 -5.62 -16.39 11.38
C THR A 113 -5.82 -16.63 12.87
N LEU A 114 -5.13 -17.64 13.42
CA LEU A 114 -5.14 -17.91 14.87
C LEU A 114 -4.56 -16.74 15.66
N THR A 115 -3.46 -16.16 15.17
CA THR A 115 -2.83 -14.99 15.79
C THR A 115 -3.75 -13.78 15.77
N VAL A 116 -4.42 -13.52 14.64
CA VAL A 116 -5.39 -12.43 14.53
C VAL A 116 -6.58 -12.66 15.46
N TYR A 117 -7.08 -13.88 15.55
CA TYR A 117 -8.18 -14.19 16.45
C TYR A 117 -7.82 -13.95 17.93
N ALA A 118 -6.62 -14.35 18.35
CA ALA A 118 -6.15 -14.27 19.72
C ALA A 118 -5.67 -12.86 20.14
N THR A 119 -5.01 -12.12 19.23
CA THR A 119 -4.20 -10.95 19.61
C THR A 119 -4.75 -9.61 19.10
N PHE A 120 -5.64 -9.58 18.11
CA PHE A 120 -6.16 -8.31 17.56
C PHE A 120 -7.40 -7.81 18.33
N PRO A 121 -7.30 -6.73 19.13
CA PRO A 121 -8.48 -5.99 19.60
C PRO A 121 -9.09 -5.15 18.46
N GLU A 122 -10.38 -4.80 18.58
CA GLU A 122 -11.05 -3.91 17.62
C GLU A 122 -10.38 -2.52 17.60
N THR A 123 -9.93 -2.09 16.42
CA THR A 123 -9.24 -0.80 16.21
C THR A 123 -10.19 0.30 15.73
N ALA A 124 -11.42 -0.02 15.33
CA ALA A 124 -12.43 0.98 15.00
C ALA A 124 -12.84 1.78 16.24
N TYR A 125 -12.62 3.10 16.22
CA TYR A 125 -13.11 4.00 17.25
C TYR A 125 -14.05 5.03 16.64
N ASN A 126 -15.29 5.11 17.13
CA ASN A 126 -16.22 6.16 16.72
C ASN A 126 -15.91 7.42 17.51
N ARG A 127 -15.19 8.39 16.91
CA ARG A 127 -15.03 9.73 17.47
C ARG A 127 -16.26 10.54 17.09
N SER A 128 -17.44 10.22 17.65
CA SER A 128 -18.55 11.17 17.54
C SER A 128 -18.11 12.48 18.19
N PRO A 129 -18.17 13.63 17.49
CA PRO A 129 -18.09 14.90 18.17
C PRO A 129 -19.29 14.93 19.12
N ASP A 130 -19.03 15.01 20.42
CA ASP A 130 -20.08 15.31 21.38
C ASP A 130 -20.74 16.63 20.93
N PRO A 131 -22.06 16.68 20.69
CA PRO A 131 -22.77 17.92 20.42
C PRO A 131 -22.64 18.95 21.55
N SER A 132 -22.06 18.56 22.69
CA SER A 132 -21.93 19.32 23.93
C SER A 132 -20.50 19.84 24.19
N GLY A 133 -19.58 19.76 23.23
CA GLY A 133 -18.19 20.19 23.37
C GLY A 133 -17.90 21.55 22.74
N ILE A 134 -18.27 22.63 23.45
CA ILE A 134 -17.86 24.03 23.29
C ILE A 134 -16.90 24.28 22.11
N THR A 135 -17.44 24.79 21.01
CA THR A 135 -16.68 25.52 20.01
C THR A 135 -16.13 26.78 20.67
N THR A 136 -14.96 26.71 21.31
CA THR A 136 -14.16 27.90 21.59
C THR A 136 -13.60 28.36 20.27
N THR A 137 -14.47 28.99 19.50
CA THR A 137 -14.09 29.87 18.40
C THR A 137 -13.10 30.85 19.02
N LEU A 138 -11.83 30.75 18.67
CA LEU A 138 -10.85 31.79 18.90
C LEU A 138 -11.27 33.00 18.05
N THR A 139 -12.32 33.70 18.48
CA THR A 139 -12.58 35.07 18.04
C THR A 139 -11.55 35.95 18.72
N ALA A 140 -10.37 36.04 18.11
CA ALA A 140 -9.44 37.12 18.41
C ALA A 140 -10.12 38.45 18.04
N LYS A 141 -10.61 39.17 19.05
CA LYS A 141 -10.82 40.62 18.95
C LYS A 141 -9.51 41.32 19.31
N PRO A 142 -9.06 42.31 18.53
CA PRO A 142 -7.78 42.99 18.74
C PRO A 142 -7.92 44.09 19.79
N GLY A 143 -6.94 44.23 20.69
CA GLY A 143 -6.77 45.46 21.47
C GLY A 143 -6.13 45.31 22.85
N ALA A 144 -4.93 45.90 22.97
CA ALA A 144 -4.34 46.59 24.13
C ALA A 144 -3.83 45.80 25.36
N HIS A 145 -2.51 45.87 25.56
CA HIS A 145 -1.71 46.20 26.77
C HIS A 145 -2.06 45.50 28.11
N SER A 146 -1.15 45.04 28.97
CA SER A 146 0.25 45.40 29.25
C SER A 146 0.90 44.34 30.17
N ILE A 147 2.22 44.34 30.18
CA ILE A 147 3.14 43.59 31.05
C ILE A 147 2.95 44.02 32.52
N HIS A 148 2.90 43.05 33.46
CA HIS A 148 3.39 43.24 34.82
C HIS A 148 3.87 41.92 35.45
N ASN A 149 5.03 41.99 36.07
CA ASN A 149 5.74 40.97 36.86
C ASN A 149 5.34 41.04 38.35
N GLU A 150 5.72 39.96 39.06
CA GLU A 150 6.02 39.80 40.51
C GLU A 150 4.99 39.18 41.47
N GLU A 151 5.33 37.93 41.84
CA GLU A 151 5.48 37.30 43.17
C GLU A 151 4.36 37.28 44.26
N SER A 152 4.23 36.05 44.80
CA SER A 152 3.91 35.63 46.18
C SER A 152 2.45 35.29 46.58
N GLY A 153 2.29 34.08 47.16
CA GLY A 153 1.47 33.86 48.35
C GLY A 153 0.09 33.19 48.22
N GLU A 154 0.07 31.88 48.55
CA GLU A 154 -1.02 31.11 49.19
C GLU A 154 -2.21 30.49 48.39
N PRO A 155 -2.71 29.32 48.86
CA PRO A 155 -3.43 28.33 48.08
C PRO A 155 -4.96 28.40 48.29
N ASP A 156 -5.69 27.53 47.60
CA ASP A 156 -7.14 27.33 47.64
C ASP A 156 -8.01 28.28 46.82
N LYS A 157 -8.26 27.85 45.58
CA LYS A 157 -9.60 27.38 45.16
C LYS A 157 -9.43 26.53 43.90
N ALA A 158 -9.70 25.24 44.02
CA ALA A 158 -9.79 24.31 42.91
C ALA A 158 -10.98 24.70 42.03
N GLU A 159 -10.76 25.62 41.08
CA GLU A 159 -11.68 25.84 39.98
C GLU A 159 -11.60 24.68 39.00
N ASP A 160 -12.80 24.17 38.74
CA ASP A 160 -13.17 23.00 37.97
C ASP A 160 -12.65 23.12 36.53
N ARG A 161 -11.40 22.70 36.29
CA ARG A 161 -10.95 22.38 34.93
C ARG A 161 -11.85 21.26 34.46
N PRO A 162 -12.56 21.37 33.32
CA PRO A 162 -13.28 20.23 32.78
C PRO A 162 -12.24 19.13 32.59
N ARG A 163 -12.34 18.10 33.42
CA ARG A 163 -11.52 16.89 33.27
C ARG A 163 -11.74 16.46 31.84
N ALA A 164 -10.69 16.54 31.03
CA ALA A 164 -10.65 15.86 29.76
C ALA A 164 -11.15 14.45 30.03
N VAL A 165 -12.29 14.08 29.45
CA VAL A 165 -12.83 12.73 29.58
C VAL A 165 -11.80 11.85 28.92
N VAL A 166 -10.87 11.33 29.71
CA VAL A 166 -9.89 10.34 29.28
C VAL A 166 -10.76 9.17 28.83
N ALA A 167 -10.85 8.99 27.51
CA ALA A 167 -11.58 7.89 26.90
C ALA A 167 -11.18 6.61 27.63
N GLN A 168 -12.14 6.03 28.36
CA GLN A 168 -11.89 4.92 29.27
C GLN A 168 -11.23 3.79 28.48
N LYS A 169 -9.97 3.48 28.81
CA LYS A 169 -9.20 2.40 28.17
C LYS A 169 -10.03 1.12 28.30
N ARG A 170 -10.65 0.68 27.20
CA ARG A 170 -11.53 -0.48 27.21
C ARG A 170 -10.74 -1.71 27.62
N ASP A 171 -11.32 -2.51 28.49
CA ASP A 171 -10.73 -3.74 29.00
C ASP A 171 -10.35 -4.67 27.83
N LEU A 172 -9.18 -5.29 27.88
CA LEU A 172 -8.58 -6.01 26.74
C LEU A 172 -9.49 -7.15 26.25
N LEU A 173 -10.20 -7.81 27.18
CA LEU A 173 -11.20 -8.84 26.92
C LEU A 173 -12.51 -8.29 26.33
N SER A 174 -12.86 -7.04 26.64
CA SER A 174 -14.03 -6.37 26.07
C SER A 174 -13.74 -5.79 24.67
N GLY A 175 -12.48 -5.45 24.39
CA GLY A 175 -11.96 -5.17 23.04
C GLY A 175 -11.85 -6.42 22.14
N LEU A 176 -11.89 -7.62 22.74
CA LEU A 176 -11.90 -8.92 22.08
C LEU A 176 -13.31 -9.46 21.79
N LYS A 177 -14.38 -8.65 21.83
CA LYS A 177 -15.65 -9.05 21.20
C LYS A 177 -15.53 -9.00 19.68
N LEU A 178 -16.15 -9.95 18.98
CA LEU A 178 -16.06 -10.08 17.52
C LEU A 178 -16.86 -9.00 16.79
N TYR A 179 -17.83 -8.40 17.48
CA TYR A 179 -18.78 -7.44 16.90
C TYR A 179 -19.13 -6.37 17.94
N HIS A 180 -18.87 -5.11 17.60
CA HIS A 180 -19.16 -3.95 18.46
C HIS A 180 -20.27 -3.04 17.91
N GLY A 181 -20.99 -3.47 16.87
CA GLY A 181 -22.10 -2.72 16.24
C GLY A 181 -21.73 -2.10 14.90
N THR A 182 -22.60 -1.21 14.39
CA THR A 182 -22.36 -0.46 13.15
C THR A 182 -21.75 0.90 13.44
N PHE A 183 -20.63 1.23 12.79
CA PHE A 183 -19.91 2.49 13.02
C PHE A 183 -20.37 3.64 12.11
N THR A 184 -20.97 3.32 10.95
CA THR A 184 -21.41 4.31 9.95
C THR A 184 -22.77 3.93 9.37
N GLU A 185 -23.70 4.89 9.24
CA GLU A 185 -25.04 4.69 8.64
C GLU A 185 -25.08 4.87 7.10
N GLU A 186 -23.96 5.23 6.47
CA GLU A 186 -23.89 5.40 5.03
C GLU A 186 -24.14 4.10 4.26
N SER A 187 -24.67 4.24 3.04
CA SER A 187 -24.91 3.08 2.17
C SER A 187 -23.59 2.45 1.71
N VAL A 188 -23.50 1.11 1.83
CA VAL A 188 -22.35 0.29 1.42
C VAL A 188 -22.02 0.49 -0.06
N TRP A 189 -23.04 0.73 -0.89
CA TRP A 189 -22.90 0.96 -2.32
C TRP A 189 -22.29 2.32 -2.66
N ALA A 190 -22.69 3.40 -1.98
CA ALA A 190 -22.06 4.71 -2.19
C ALA A 190 -20.57 4.67 -1.82
N MET A 191 -20.23 4.06 -0.67
CA MET A 191 -18.85 3.84 -0.25
C MET A 191 -18.05 2.95 -1.22
N ALA A 192 -18.69 2.02 -1.94
CA ALA A 192 -18.03 1.18 -2.92
C ALA A 192 -17.67 1.94 -4.22
N PHE A 193 -18.48 2.92 -4.63
CA PHE A 193 -18.25 3.69 -5.86
C PHE A 193 -17.36 4.93 -5.67
N ARG A 194 -17.26 5.48 -4.45
CA ARG A 194 -16.38 6.64 -4.16
C ARG A 194 -14.92 6.46 -4.60
N PRO A 195 -14.24 5.32 -4.33
CA PRO A 195 -12.87 5.08 -4.77
C PRO A 195 -12.68 5.22 -6.30
N VAL A 196 -13.64 4.75 -7.09
CA VAL A 196 -13.56 4.84 -8.56
C VAL A 196 -13.55 6.30 -9.03
N MET A 197 -14.26 7.17 -8.32
CA MET A 197 -14.31 8.60 -8.65
C MET A 197 -13.03 9.34 -8.25
N LEU A 198 -12.33 8.90 -7.21
CA LEU A 198 -11.04 9.46 -6.79
C LEU A 198 -9.94 9.22 -7.81
N LEU A 199 -10.08 8.21 -8.67
CA LEU A 199 -9.15 7.95 -9.76
C LEU A 199 -9.12 9.09 -10.79
N PHE A 200 -10.16 9.93 -10.87
CA PHE A 200 -10.17 11.10 -11.77
C PHE A 200 -9.32 12.26 -11.26
N LEU A 201 -8.86 12.23 -10.00
CA LEU A 201 -7.96 13.25 -9.47
C LEU A 201 -6.55 13.02 -10.02
N PRO A 202 -5.96 13.97 -10.76
CA PRO A 202 -4.67 13.75 -11.44
C PRO A 202 -3.53 13.27 -10.53
N PRO A 203 -3.33 13.80 -9.30
CA PRO A 203 -2.29 13.32 -8.41
C PRO A 203 -2.53 11.87 -7.93
N VAL A 204 -3.79 11.53 -7.64
CA VAL A 204 -4.18 10.17 -7.24
C VAL A 204 -3.99 9.22 -8.41
N PHE A 205 -4.44 9.60 -9.60
CA PHE A 205 -4.28 8.80 -10.81
C PHE A 205 -2.81 8.48 -11.10
N TRP A 206 -1.94 9.48 -11.07
CA TRP A 206 -0.52 9.27 -11.30
C TRP A 206 0.10 8.36 -10.24
N ALA A 207 -0.20 8.56 -8.97
CA ALA A 207 0.30 7.67 -7.92
C ALA A 207 -0.23 6.22 -8.06
N THR A 208 -1.51 6.05 -8.44
CA THR A 208 -2.08 4.74 -8.73
C THR A 208 -1.39 4.08 -9.93
N LEU A 209 -1.05 4.84 -10.97
CA LEU A 209 -0.31 4.36 -12.13
C LEU A 209 1.10 3.89 -11.75
N VAL A 210 1.83 4.67 -10.95
CA VAL A 210 3.17 4.30 -10.48
C VAL A 210 3.16 2.95 -9.76
N MET A 211 2.24 2.76 -8.81
CA MET A 211 2.09 1.49 -8.08
C MET A 211 1.68 0.34 -9.02
N SER A 212 0.75 0.60 -9.95
CA SER A 212 0.23 -0.42 -10.88
C SER A 212 1.28 -0.88 -11.88
N VAL A 213 2.03 0.05 -12.47
CA VAL A 213 3.03 -0.23 -13.49
C VAL A 213 4.22 -0.98 -12.90
N THR A 214 4.74 -0.51 -11.76
CA THR A 214 5.90 -1.15 -11.12
C THR A 214 5.57 -2.57 -10.66
N ILE A 215 4.46 -2.78 -9.95
CA ILE A 215 4.07 -4.11 -9.47
C ILE A 215 3.56 -5.00 -10.62
N GLY A 216 2.84 -4.42 -11.58
CA GLY A 216 2.37 -5.12 -12.77
C GLY A 216 3.52 -5.70 -13.58
N PHE A 217 4.62 -4.97 -13.74
CA PHE A 217 5.79 -5.49 -14.45
C PHE A 217 6.59 -6.53 -13.67
N LEU A 218 6.63 -6.46 -12.33
CA LEU A 218 7.12 -7.61 -11.55
C LEU A 218 6.24 -8.85 -11.77
N THR A 219 4.92 -8.66 -11.83
CA THR A 219 3.97 -9.75 -12.11
C THR A 219 4.20 -10.34 -13.51
N ALA A 220 4.53 -9.49 -14.48
CA ALA A 220 4.91 -9.92 -15.83
C ALA A 220 6.19 -10.78 -15.79
N ILE A 221 7.23 -10.36 -15.08
CA ILE A 221 8.47 -11.13 -14.89
C ILE A 221 8.19 -12.47 -14.19
N THR A 222 7.44 -12.47 -13.08
CA THR A 222 7.19 -13.70 -12.31
C THR A 222 6.35 -14.71 -13.08
N SER A 223 5.50 -14.26 -14.02
CA SER A 223 4.65 -15.13 -14.83
C SER A 223 5.42 -16.00 -15.84
N ASN A 224 6.62 -15.58 -16.26
CA ASN A 224 7.39 -16.28 -17.29
C ASN A 224 8.83 -16.60 -16.88
N VAL A 225 9.29 -16.19 -15.68
CA VAL A 225 10.67 -16.40 -15.23
C VAL A 225 11.15 -17.84 -15.34
N ALA A 226 10.34 -18.82 -14.93
CA ALA A 226 10.72 -20.23 -15.00
C ALA A 226 10.92 -20.70 -16.45
N ASN A 227 10.01 -20.30 -17.35
CA ASN A 227 10.09 -20.65 -18.76
C ASN A 227 11.26 -19.92 -19.46
N ALA A 228 11.45 -18.63 -19.15
CA ALA A 228 12.51 -17.80 -19.72
C ALA A 228 13.91 -18.32 -19.33
N PHE A 229 14.12 -18.62 -18.05
CA PHE A 229 15.40 -19.15 -17.55
C PHE A 229 15.64 -20.61 -17.98
N SER A 230 14.59 -21.41 -18.09
CA SER A 230 14.70 -22.78 -18.60
C SER A 230 15.08 -22.79 -20.09
N ALA A 231 14.41 -21.99 -20.91
CA ALA A 231 14.70 -21.89 -22.35
C ALA A 231 16.06 -21.25 -22.65
N ALA A 232 16.51 -20.32 -21.83
CA ALA A 232 17.79 -19.64 -21.99
C ALA A 232 18.96 -20.47 -21.44
N TYR A 233 18.91 -20.80 -20.16
CA TYR A 233 20.06 -21.34 -19.41
C TYR A 233 19.92 -22.82 -19.06
N GLY A 234 18.84 -23.48 -19.46
CA GLY A 234 18.57 -24.86 -19.06
C GLY A 234 18.28 -25.03 -17.57
N PHE A 235 17.88 -23.94 -16.89
CA PHE A 235 17.63 -23.98 -15.45
C PHE A 235 16.38 -24.81 -15.12
N ALA A 236 16.48 -25.57 -14.03
CA ALA A 236 15.33 -26.18 -13.39
C ALA A 236 14.51 -25.13 -12.61
N ALA A 237 13.23 -25.40 -12.36
CA ALA A 237 12.33 -24.47 -11.68
C ALA A 237 12.86 -23.98 -10.32
N TRP A 238 13.52 -24.87 -9.54
CA TRP A 238 14.12 -24.51 -8.26
C TRP A 238 15.30 -23.54 -8.40
N GLN A 239 16.09 -23.64 -9.47
CA GLN A 239 17.19 -22.70 -9.76
C GLN A 239 16.66 -21.32 -10.13
N SER A 240 15.59 -21.26 -10.92
CA SER A 240 14.89 -20.00 -11.22
C SER A 240 14.28 -19.37 -9.96
N GLY A 241 13.81 -20.18 -9.00
CA GLY A 241 13.35 -19.71 -7.70
C GLY A 241 14.46 -19.04 -6.87
N LEU A 242 15.69 -19.55 -6.94
CA LEU A 242 16.84 -18.96 -6.24
C LEU A 242 17.21 -17.56 -6.74
N CYS A 243 16.88 -17.20 -7.98
CA CYS A 243 17.09 -15.85 -8.49
C CYS A 243 16.31 -14.78 -7.69
N PHE A 244 15.25 -15.16 -6.96
CA PHE A 244 14.53 -14.25 -6.07
C PHE A 244 15.30 -13.87 -4.79
N PHE A 245 16.46 -14.47 -4.51
CA PHE A 245 17.38 -13.91 -3.51
C PHE A 245 17.81 -12.49 -3.89
N ALA A 246 17.97 -12.19 -5.19
CA ALA A 246 18.22 -10.83 -5.63
C ALA A 246 17.04 -9.90 -5.35
N ALA A 247 15.80 -10.39 -5.44
CA ALA A 247 14.60 -9.64 -5.05
C ALA A 247 14.60 -9.29 -3.55
N VAL A 248 15.05 -10.21 -2.70
CA VAL A 248 15.20 -9.95 -1.25
C VAL A 248 16.19 -8.82 -0.99
N ILE A 249 17.39 -8.89 -1.60
CA ILE A 249 18.42 -7.84 -1.45
C ILE A 249 17.89 -6.50 -1.98
N GLY A 250 17.25 -6.51 -3.15
CA GLY A 250 16.64 -5.32 -3.74
C GLY A 250 15.56 -4.69 -2.85
N ALA A 251 14.67 -5.52 -2.29
CA ALA A 251 13.64 -5.07 -1.37
C ALA A 251 14.25 -4.45 -0.10
N LEU A 252 15.25 -5.08 0.52
CA LEU A 252 15.95 -4.58 1.72
C LEU A 252 16.64 -3.23 1.48
N LEU A 253 17.36 -3.09 0.37
CA LEU A 253 17.94 -1.81 -0.03
C LEU A 253 16.86 -0.75 -0.30
N GLY A 254 15.73 -1.19 -0.85
CA GLY A 254 14.55 -0.36 -1.10
C GLY A 254 13.90 0.17 0.16
N ILE A 255 14.02 -0.53 1.30
CA ILE A 255 13.54 -0.05 2.61
C ILE A 255 14.35 1.16 3.05
N VAL A 256 15.67 1.00 3.06
CA VAL A 256 16.60 2.02 3.57
C VAL A 256 16.52 3.29 2.72
N LEU A 257 16.50 3.11 1.39
CA LEU A 257 16.43 4.23 0.45
C LEU A 257 14.99 4.72 0.19
N GLY A 258 13.96 3.91 0.46
CA GLY A 258 12.57 4.28 0.26
C GLY A 258 11.95 5.03 1.44
N GLY A 259 12.36 4.70 2.66
CA GLY A 259 11.92 5.39 3.88
C GLY A 259 12.82 6.57 4.21
N HIS A 260 14.00 6.29 4.79
CA HIS A 260 14.88 7.33 5.34
C HIS A 260 15.32 8.36 4.30
N PHE A 261 15.69 7.93 3.09
CA PHE A 261 16.10 8.87 2.06
C PHE A 261 14.92 9.70 1.53
N SER A 262 13.70 9.14 1.43
CA SER A 262 12.53 9.93 1.03
C SER A 262 12.18 11.00 2.06
N ASP A 263 12.25 10.68 3.35
CA ASP A 263 11.98 11.65 4.41
C ASP A 263 13.10 12.70 4.50
N TRP A 264 14.36 12.29 4.35
CA TRP A 264 15.50 13.20 4.30
C TRP A 264 15.40 14.21 3.15
N VAL A 265 15.03 13.75 1.95
CA VAL A 265 14.80 14.65 0.80
C VAL A 265 13.69 15.66 1.12
N ALA A 266 12.59 15.21 1.72
CA ALA A 266 11.50 16.09 2.11
C ALA A 266 11.92 17.12 3.16
N ASP A 267 12.69 16.70 4.17
CA ASP A 267 13.20 17.59 5.22
C ASP A 267 14.18 18.61 4.67
N TYR A 268 15.03 18.21 3.72
CA TYR A 268 15.96 19.09 3.04
C TYR A 268 15.23 20.22 2.28
N PHE A 269 14.19 19.87 1.52
CA PHE A 269 13.38 20.87 0.82
C PHE A 269 12.50 21.70 1.76
N THR A 270 12.04 21.12 2.87
CA THR A 270 11.27 21.85 3.90
C THR A 270 12.12 22.93 4.55
N LYS A 271 13.38 22.62 4.90
CA LYS A 271 14.34 23.60 5.45
C LYS A 271 14.65 24.73 4.47
N ARG A 272 14.61 24.44 3.16
CA ARG A 272 14.83 25.43 2.10
C ARG A 272 13.59 26.30 1.82
N ASN A 273 12.40 25.89 2.28
CA ASN A 273 11.12 26.57 2.06
C ASN A 273 10.60 27.22 3.36
N ASP A 274 11.48 27.82 4.14
CA ASP A 274 11.16 28.52 5.39
C ASP A 274 10.37 27.68 6.42
N GLY A 275 10.54 26.35 6.39
CA GLY A 275 9.88 25.42 7.34
C GLY A 275 8.46 25.01 6.97
N ILE A 276 7.90 25.50 5.84
CA ILE A 276 6.57 25.08 5.37
C ILE A 276 6.69 23.74 4.65
N ARG A 277 6.21 22.66 5.28
CA ARG A 277 6.25 21.29 4.72
C ARG A 277 5.11 21.10 3.73
N GLU A 278 5.46 20.78 2.48
CA GLU A 278 4.50 20.46 1.44
C GLU A 278 4.65 19.00 0.98
N PRO A 279 3.55 18.27 0.71
CA PRO A 279 3.60 16.89 0.24
C PRO A 279 4.49 16.67 -1.00
N GLU A 280 4.55 17.67 -1.89
CA GLU A 280 5.31 17.65 -3.14
C GLU A 280 6.83 17.51 -2.94
N MET A 281 7.35 17.91 -1.78
CA MET A 281 8.78 17.89 -1.46
C MET A 281 9.36 16.47 -1.38
N ARG A 282 8.52 15.43 -1.28
CA ARG A 282 8.93 14.01 -1.31
C ARG A 282 9.17 13.50 -2.73
N LEU A 283 8.52 14.09 -3.75
CA LEU A 283 8.53 13.57 -5.13
C LEU A 283 9.93 13.41 -5.76
N PRO A 284 10.93 14.29 -5.49
CA PRO A 284 12.28 14.11 -6.04
C PRO A 284 12.94 12.79 -5.65
N ALA A 285 12.51 12.14 -4.56
CA ALA A 285 13.02 10.82 -4.19
C ALA A 285 12.72 9.74 -5.27
N ILE A 286 11.69 9.92 -6.10
CA ILE A 286 11.33 8.98 -7.19
C ILE A 286 12.34 9.00 -8.34
N MET A 287 13.21 10.00 -8.42
CA MET A 287 14.28 10.08 -9.43
C MET A 287 15.15 8.82 -9.48
N ILE A 288 15.43 8.19 -8.33
CA ILE A 288 16.17 6.94 -8.27
C ILE A 288 15.40 5.80 -8.97
N SER A 289 14.08 5.77 -8.78
CA SER A 289 13.19 4.79 -9.44
C SER A 289 13.07 5.02 -10.95
N VAL A 290 13.16 6.27 -11.42
CA VAL A 290 13.16 6.58 -12.87
C VAL A 290 14.32 5.91 -13.60
N ILE A 291 15.46 5.76 -12.94
CA ILE A 291 16.64 5.11 -13.53
C ILE A 291 16.56 3.59 -13.32
N THR A 292 16.33 3.16 -12.08
CA THR A 292 16.37 1.74 -11.72
C THR A 292 15.23 0.92 -12.32
N GLY A 293 14.03 1.49 -12.48
CA GLY A 293 12.86 0.81 -13.03
C GLY A 293 13.05 0.37 -14.48
N PRO A 294 13.27 1.29 -15.43
CA PRO A 294 13.53 0.94 -16.83
C PRO A 294 14.79 0.08 -16.99
N LEU A 295 15.85 0.36 -16.22
CA LEU A 295 17.08 -0.44 -16.25
C LEU A 295 16.82 -1.90 -15.86
N SER A 296 15.98 -2.15 -14.84
CA SER A 296 15.65 -3.50 -14.39
C SER A 296 14.99 -4.34 -15.49
N LEU A 297 14.03 -3.74 -16.21
CA LEU A 297 13.29 -4.38 -17.30
C LEU A 297 14.16 -4.58 -18.53
N ALA A 298 15.00 -3.60 -18.86
CA ALA A 298 15.97 -3.71 -19.94
C ALA A 298 17.00 -4.81 -19.67
N LEU A 299 17.55 -4.90 -18.45
CA LEU A 299 18.50 -5.94 -18.07
C LEU A 299 17.87 -7.35 -18.14
N TYR A 300 16.62 -7.49 -17.72
CA TYR A 300 15.89 -8.75 -17.83
C TYR A 300 15.68 -9.15 -19.31
N GLY A 301 15.15 -8.24 -20.13
CA GLY A 301 14.88 -8.50 -21.55
C GLY A 301 16.13 -8.78 -22.39
N CYS A 302 17.16 -7.94 -22.26
CA CYS A 302 18.44 -8.11 -22.94
C CYS A 302 19.19 -9.35 -22.46
N GLY A 303 19.17 -9.61 -21.14
CA GLY A 303 19.84 -10.76 -20.53
C GLY A 303 19.34 -12.08 -21.11
N ILE A 304 18.02 -12.25 -21.21
CA ILE A 304 17.39 -13.46 -21.76
C ILE A 304 17.57 -13.55 -23.28
N LYS A 305 17.45 -12.46 -24.04
CA LYS A 305 17.57 -12.52 -25.51
C LYS A 305 18.97 -12.87 -25.97
N TRP A 306 19.99 -12.26 -25.37
CA TRP A 306 21.38 -12.44 -25.76
C TRP A 306 22.09 -13.56 -24.99
N GLN A 307 21.37 -14.30 -24.14
CA GLN A 307 21.95 -15.39 -23.35
C GLN A 307 23.17 -14.91 -22.53
N MET A 308 23.10 -13.67 -22.02
CA MET A 308 24.17 -13.12 -21.18
C MET A 308 24.28 -13.94 -19.90
N HIS A 309 25.38 -13.83 -19.15
CA HIS A 309 25.53 -14.55 -17.89
C HIS A 309 24.28 -14.41 -17.00
N TRP A 310 23.76 -15.51 -16.44
CA TRP A 310 22.48 -15.59 -15.70
C TRP A 310 22.32 -14.56 -14.56
N ILE A 311 23.44 -14.01 -14.09
CA ILE A 311 23.48 -12.90 -13.12
C ILE A 311 22.79 -11.64 -13.67
N VAL A 312 22.91 -11.33 -14.97
CA VAL A 312 22.35 -10.11 -15.57
C VAL A 312 20.82 -10.03 -15.41
N PRO A 313 20.01 -11.01 -15.86
CA PRO A 313 18.57 -10.99 -15.63
C PRO A 313 18.21 -11.12 -14.15
N THR A 314 19.06 -11.77 -13.35
CA THR A 314 18.88 -11.88 -11.89
C THR A 314 19.03 -10.51 -11.18
N ILE A 315 20.00 -9.68 -11.60
CA ILE A 315 20.13 -8.29 -11.15
C ILE A 315 18.90 -7.49 -11.58
N GLY A 316 18.35 -7.73 -12.77
CA GLY A 316 17.07 -7.15 -13.20
C GLY A 316 15.93 -7.45 -12.21
N ILE A 317 15.78 -8.70 -11.77
CA ILE A 317 14.79 -9.09 -10.75
C ILE A 317 15.02 -8.37 -9.40
N GLY A 318 16.28 -8.18 -9.00
CA GLY A 318 16.61 -7.42 -7.79
C GLY A 318 16.26 -5.93 -7.91
N LEU A 319 16.65 -5.30 -9.02
CA LEU A 319 16.41 -3.88 -9.25
C LEU A 319 14.92 -3.54 -9.38
N ILE A 320 14.09 -4.39 -9.98
CA ILE A 320 12.65 -4.11 -10.06
C ILE A 320 12.01 -4.13 -8.66
N ASN A 321 12.43 -5.04 -7.77
CA ASN A 321 11.93 -5.08 -6.39
C ASN A 321 12.38 -3.86 -5.57
N PHE A 322 13.60 -3.38 -5.83
CA PHE A 322 14.09 -2.11 -5.29
C PHE A 322 13.20 -0.94 -5.75
N THR A 323 12.96 -0.81 -7.06
CA THR A 323 12.09 0.23 -7.63
C THR A 323 10.68 0.16 -7.07
N ILE A 324 10.10 -1.03 -6.94
CA ILE A 324 8.74 -1.20 -6.39
C ILE A 324 8.66 -0.69 -4.95
N THR A 325 9.60 -1.09 -4.11
CA THR A 325 9.61 -0.71 -2.69
C THR A 325 9.75 0.80 -2.54
N GLN A 326 10.62 1.42 -3.34
CA GLN A 326 10.89 2.85 -3.30
C GLN A 326 9.71 3.66 -3.90
N ALA A 327 9.33 3.40 -5.15
CA ALA A 327 8.32 4.17 -5.87
C ALA A 327 6.92 4.02 -5.27
N THR A 328 6.55 2.81 -4.84
CA THR A 328 5.25 2.56 -4.20
C THR A 328 5.14 3.29 -2.87
N ASN A 329 6.20 3.26 -2.06
CA ASN A 329 6.19 3.95 -0.78
C ASN A 329 6.04 5.47 -0.95
N VAL A 330 6.85 6.09 -1.82
CA VAL A 330 6.80 7.55 -2.03
C VAL A 330 5.45 7.98 -2.61
N SER A 331 4.92 7.25 -3.61
CA SER A 331 3.63 7.58 -4.23
C SER A 331 2.45 7.40 -3.28
N LEU A 332 2.43 6.34 -2.47
CA LEU A 332 1.42 6.08 -1.46
C LEU A 332 1.41 7.20 -0.41
N VAL A 333 2.58 7.51 0.18
CA VAL A 333 2.71 8.54 1.21
C VAL A 333 2.38 9.94 0.66
N TYR A 334 2.83 10.27 -0.55
CA TYR A 334 2.47 11.53 -1.22
C TYR A 334 0.96 11.72 -1.34
N THR A 335 0.24 10.66 -1.72
CA THR A 335 -1.20 10.75 -1.94
C THR A 335 -1.97 10.84 -0.64
N ILE A 336 -1.54 10.09 0.39
CA ILE A 336 -2.07 10.18 1.76
C ILE A 336 -1.86 11.58 2.34
N ASP A 337 -0.65 12.14 2.20
CA ASP A 337 -0.32 13.48 2.70
C ASP A 337 -1.10 14.58 1.95
N SER A 338 -1.38 14.40 0.66
CA SER A 338 -2.12 15.36 -0.16
C SER A 338 -3.62 15.39 0.13
N TYR A 339 -4.20 14.27 0.59
CA TYR A 339 -5.64 14.09 0.77
C TYR A 339 -5.95 13.29 2.05
N ARG A 340 -5.49 13.79 3.20
CA ARG A 340 -5.59 13.10 4.49
C ARG A 340 -7.01 12.64 4.87
N PRO A 341 -8.08 13.46 4.73
CA PRO A 341 -9.43 13.08 5.14
C PRO A 341 -9.95 11.80 4.46
N ILE A 342 -9.54 11.57 3.22
CA ILE A 342 -10.00 10.43 2.39
C ILE A 342 -8.89 9.42 2.14
N ALA A 343 -7.84 9.42 2.98
CA ALA A 343 -6.66 8.58 2.79
C ALA A 343 -7.04 7.09 2.67
N GLY A 344 -8.02 6.62 3.43
CA GLY A 344 -8.51 5.24 3.34
C GLY A 344 -9.07 4.89 1.95
N GLU A 345 -9.88 5.77 1.37
CA GLU A 345 -10.48 5.55 0.04
C GLU A 345 -9.44 5.61 -1.08
N ILE A 346 -8.43 6.46 -0.95
CA ILE A 346 -7.33 6.59 -1.89
C ILE A 346 -6.48 5.32 -1.97
N VAL A 347 -6.10 4.78 -0.81
CA VAL A 347 -5.29 3.55 -0.75
C VAL A 347 -6.02 2.40 -1.45
N VAL A 348 -7.34 2.37 -1.33
CA VAL A 348 -8.19 1.32 -1.90
C VAL A 348 -8.34 1.48 -3.40
N THR A 349 -8.46 2.73 -3.85
CA THR A 349 -8.41 3.08 -5.27
C THR A 349 -7.10 2.59 -5.89
N GLN A 350 -5.97 2.85 -5.23
CA GLN A 350 -4.65 2.39 -5.65
C GLN A 350 -4.55 0.88 -5.73
N LEU A 351 -4.96 0.16 -4.69
CA LEU A 351 -4.91 -1.31 -4.63
C LEU A 351 -5.83 -1.97 -5.66
N ALA A 352 -7.05 -1.43 -5.85
CA ALA A 352 -8.00 -1.93 -6.83
C ALA A 352 -7.47 -1.73 -8.26
N PHE A 353 -6.97 -0.54 -8.57
CA PHE A 353 -6.43 -0.23 -9.89
C PHE A 353 -5.17 -1.05 -10.21
N LYS A 354 -4.25 -1.19 -9.24
CA LYS A 354 -3.09 -2.10 -9.31
C LYS A 354 -3.51 -3.52 -9.66
N SER A 355 -4.51 -4.05 -8.98
CA SER A 355 -4.97 -5.44 -9.19
C SER A 355 -5.61 -5.62 -10.57
N ALA A 356 -6.39 -4.65 -11.03
CA ALA A 356 -6.96 -4.66 -12.38
C ALA A 356 -5.87 -4.59 -13.47
N PHE A 357 -4.86 -3.74 -13.28
CA PHE A 357 -3.73 -3.62 -14.20
C PHE A 357 -2.87 -4.89 -14.21
N GLY A 358 -2.57 -5.46 -13.03
CA GLY A 358 -1.84 -6.72 -12.90
C GLY A 358 -2.57 -7.90 -13.55
N PHE A 359 -3.90 -7.96 -13.42
CA PHE A 359 -4.75 -8.94 -14.10
C PHE A 359 -4.59 -8.82 -15.63
N LEU A 360 -4.74 -7.62 -16.19
CA LEU A 360 -4.57 -7.39 -17.62
C LEU A 360 -3.18 -7.81 -18.11
N LEU A 361 -2.12 -7.41 -17.41
CA LEU A 361 -0.77 -7.83 -17.77
C LEU A 361 -0.61 -9.35 -17.71
N GLY A 362 -1.16 -10.04 -16.71
CA GLY A 362 -1.10 -11.50 -16.64
C GLY A 362 -1.62 -12.22 -17.90
N PHE A 363 -2.68 -11.70 -18.54
CA PHE A 363 -3.21 -12.25 -19.79
C PHE A 363 -2.35 -11.89 -21.01
N TYR A 364 -1.83 -10.67 -21.06
CA TYR A 364 -1.16 -10.14 -22.25
C TYR A 364 0.35 -10.36 -22.26
N THR A 365 1.01 -10.57 -21.11
CA THR A 365 2.48 -10.71 -21.04
C THR A 365 2.98 -11.87 -21.89
N ASN A 366 2.42 -13.07 -21.74
CA ASN A 366 2.88 -14.24 -22.50
C ASN A 366 2.67 -14.07 -24.02
N PRO A 367 1.47 -13.66 -24.51
CA PRO A 367 1.28 -13.34 -25.93
C PRO A 367 2.20 -12.22 -26.45
N TRP A 368 2.42 -11.17 -25.67
CA TRP A 368 3.26 -10.03 -26.04
C TRP A 368 4.71 -10.47 -26.24
N VAL A 369 5.24 -11.25 -25.30
CA VAL A 369 6.59 -11.83 -25.39
C VAL A 369 6.70 -12.81 -26.55
N ASN A 370 5.68 -13.63 -26.81
CA ASN A 370 5.70 -14.58 -27.93
C ASN A 370 5.68 -13.89 -29.30
N LYS A 371 5.03 -12.72 -29.42
CA LYS A 371 4.92 -11.99 -30.69
C LYS A 371 6.16 -11.15 -31.02
N HIS A 372 6.70 -10.43 -30.04
CA HIS A 372 7.79 -9.45 -30.24
C HIS A 372 9.15 -9.95 -29.73
N GLY A 373 9.18 -11.06 -28.99
CA GLY A 373 10.36 -11.56 -28.30
C GLY A 373 10.66 -10.82 -27.00
N TYR A 374 11.49 -11.42 -26.15
CA TYR A 374 11.83 -10.88 -24.82
C TYR A 374 12.43 -9.47 -24.89
N ASN A 375 13.35 -9.19 -25.82
CA ASN A 375 14.03 -7.89 -25.85
C ASN A 375 13.07 -6.73 -26.13
N VAL A 376 12.26 -6.84 -27.18
CA VAL A 376 11.36 -5.76 -27.58
C VAL A 376 10.21 -5.61 -26.59
N ALA A 377 9.60 -6.72 -26.14
CA ALA A 377 8.51 -6.67 -25.17
C ALA A 377 8.93 -6.02 -23.85
N TYR A 378 10.07 -6.43 -23.28
CA TYR A 378 10.56 -5.82 -22.03
C TYR A 378 11.15 -4.43 -22.23
N GLY A 379 11.65 -4.10 -23.43
CA GLY A 379 12.05 -2.74 -23.80
C GLY A 379 10.86 -1.77 -23.87
N GLU A 380 9.72 -2.21 -24.42
CA GLU A 380 8.47 -1.45 -24.44
C GLU A 380 7.93 -1.26 -23.01
N MET A 381 7.95 -2.31 -22.18
CA MET A 381 7.60 -2.20 -20.75
C MET A 381 8.52 -1.23 -20.01
N ALA A 382 9.83 -1.24 -20.30
CA ALA A 382 10.80 -0.31 -19.72
C ALA A 382 10.49 1.15 -20.10
N ALA A 383 10.13 1.40 -21.37
CA ALA A 383 9.74 2.72 -21.84
C ALA A 383 8.45 3.23 -21.17
N ILE A 384 7.44 2.36 -21.02
CA ILE A 384 6.20 2.68 -20.29
C ILE A 384 6.50 3.00 -18.83
N CYS A 385 7.33 2.18 -18.17
CA CYS A 385 7.76 2.39 -16.79
C CYS A 385 8.43 3.76 -16.61
N GLY A 386 9.41 4.06 -17.47
CA GLY A 386 10.13 5.33 -17.45
C GLY A 386 9.21 6.53 -17.71
N GLY A 387 8.34 6.42 -18.71
CA GLY A 387 7.37 7.47 -19.04
C GLY A 387 6.44 7.80 -17.89
N VAL A 388 5.87 6.79 -17.22
CA VAL A 388 4.99 6.97 -16.05
C VAL A 388 5.74 7.58 -14.87
N LEU A 389 6.96 7.13 -14.61
CA LEU A 389 7.76 7.64 -13.50
C LEU A 389 8.16 9.10 -13.72
N ILE A 390 8.59 9.50 -14.93
CA ILE A 390 9.02 10.88 -15.25
C ILE A 390 7.95 11.95 -14.94
N PHE A 391 6.66 11.58 -14.94
CA PHE A 391 5.58 12.50 -14.59
C PHE A 391 5.68 13.08 -13.17
N TRP A 392 6.56 12.57 -12.28
CA TRP A 392 6.85 13.21 -11.00
C TRP A 392 7.32 14.67 -11.15
N ILE A 393 7.99 15.02 -12.27
CA ILE A 393 8.53 16.37 -12.52
C ILE A 393 7.40 17.42 -12.66
N PRO A 394 6.40 17.23 -13.55
CA PRO A 394 5.23 18.10 -13.59
C PRO A 394 4.51 18.24 -12.24
N PHE A 395 4.36 17.14 -11.49
CA PHE A 395 3.72 17.20 -10.18
C PHE A 395 4.56 17.94 -9.13
N PHE A 396 5.89 17.92 -9.24
CA PHE A 396 6.76 18.72 -8.38
C PHE A 396 6.61 20.23 -8.64
N ILE A 397 6.51 20.63 -9.92
CA ILE A 397 6.43 22.06 -10.30
C ILE A 397 5.01 22.62 -10.11
N TRP A 398 3.98 21.90 -10.56
CA TRP A 398 2.59 22.38 -10.58
C TRP A 398 1.68 21.75 -9.52
N GLY A 399 2.20 20.85 -8.67
CA GLY A 399 1.41 20.07 -7.71
C GLY A 399 0.49 20.90 -6.83
N LYS A 400 0.99 22.02 -6.28
CA LYS A 400 0.20 22.94 -5.46
C LYS A 400 -1.02 23.49 -6.20
N THR A 401 -0.81 23.92 -7.44
CA THR A 401 -1.87 24.51 -8.28
C THR A 401 -2.90 23.45 -8.66
N ILE A 402 -2.43 22.24 -8.97
CA ILE A 402 -3.31 21.10 -9.29
C ILE A 402 -4.15 20.74 -8.08
N ARG A 403 -3.56 20.66 -6.87
CA ARG A 403 -4.29 20.34 -5.63
C ARG A 403 -5.36 21.38 -5.31
N GLN A 404 -5.01 22.67 -5.37
CA GLN A 404 -5.96 23.76 -5.12
C GLN A 404 -7.14 23.75 -6.10
N LYS A 405 -6.88 23.49 -7.39
CA LYS A 405 -7.95 23.34 -8.39
C LYS A 405 -8.78 22.08 -8.15
N THR A 406 -8.17 20.98 -7.75
CA THR A 406 -8.83 19.69 -7.56
C THR A 406 -9.81 19.72 -6.39
N ILE A 407 -9.49 20.45 -5.31
CA ILE A 407 -10.40 20.64 -4.16
C ILE A 407 -11.72 21.33 -4.60
N SER A 408 -11.66 22.20 -5.61
CA SER A 408 -12.84 22.93 -6.10
C SER A 408 -13.75 22.10 -7.04
N TRP A 409 -13.35 20.88 -7.43
CA TRP A 409 -14.11 20.08 -8.38
C TRP A 409 -15.35 19.45 -7.76
N LYS A 410 -16.43 19.34 -8.57
CA LYS A 410 -17.71 18.73 -8.14
C LYS A 410 -17.57 17.30 -7.63
N ILE A 411 -16.54 16.58 -8.07
CA ILE A 411 -16.22 15.21 -7.63
C ILE A 411 -15.98 15.18 -6.11
N MET A 412 -15.40 16.24 -5.54
CA MET A 412 -15.09 16.34 -4.11
C MET A 412 -16.34 16.45 -3.22
N LYS A 413 -17.40 17.09 -3.73
CA LYS A 413 -18.69 17.21 -3.03
C LYS A 413 -19.41 15.87 -2.89
N PHE A 414 -19.16 14.92 -3.80
CA PHE A 414 -19.77 13.59 -3.79
C PHE A 414 -19.08 12.63 -2.82
N VAL A 415 -17.82 12.91 -2.49
CA VAL A 415 -17.02 12.15 -1.51
C VAL A 415 -17.32 12.63 -0.07
N ASN A 416 -18.28 13.54 0.13
CA ASN A 416 -18.62 14.10 1.46
C ASN A 416 -17.40 14.67 2.20
N TRP A 417 -16.48 15.31 1.48
CA TRP A 417 -15.26 15.92 2.05
C TRP A 417 -15.53 16.87 3.23
N ASP A 418 -16.70 17.51 3.26
CA ASP A 418 -17.10 18.42 4.32
C ASP A 418 -17.55 17.70 5.62
N VAL A 419 -17.88 16.41 5.55
CA VAL A 419 -18.31 15.55 6.68
C VAL A 419 -17.15 14.69 7.20
N ASP A 420 -16.23 14.27 6.33
CA ASP A 420 -15.03 13.47 6.66
C ASP A 420 -13.90 14.26 7.32
N ARG A 421 -14.22 15.36 8.04
CA ARG A 421 -13.26 16.12 8.86
C ARG A 421 -12.84 15.33 10.11
N GLU A 422 -12.26 14.15 9.93
CA GLU A 422 -11.30 13.62 10.88
C GLU A 422 -9.96 14.34 10.65
N VAL A 423 -9.77 15.44 11.38
CA VAL A 423 -8.64 15.87 12.22
C VAL A 423 -8.58 17.40 12.14
N GLY A 424 -8.64 18.07 13.30
CA GLY A 424 -8.34 19.48 13.40
C GLY A 424 -6.90 19.78 13.01
N GLU A 425 -6.74 20.53 11.93
CA GLU A 425 -5.71 21.56 11.72
C GLU A 425 -6.41 22.79 11.14
#